data_AF-A0A8R1DHH3-F1
#
_entry.id   AF-A0A8R1DHH3-F1
#
_cell.length_a   1.000
_cell.length_b   1.000
_cell.length_c   1.000
_cell.angle_alpha   90.00
_cell.angle_beta   90.00
_cell.angle_gamma   90.00
#
_symmetry.space_group_name_H-M   'P 1'
#
loop_
_entity.id
_entity.type
_entity.pdbx_description
1 polymer ?
#
loop_
_entity_poly.entity_id
_entity_poly.type
_entity_poly.pdbx_seq_one_letter_code
_entity_poly.pdbx_strand_id
1 'polypeptide(L)'
;MGRAPLHTVSEQAQISVMHQLGSSFHMISRYVKKSRSAIRSYLNNPLYYGKKKYTGRPRKVTSHDERNIIRVFFNSPKSLNDVRAELNPSVCKQTVHNAITRSETIV
;
A
#
# COMPACT_ATOMS: atom_id res chain seq x y z
N MET A 1 -4.88 15.02 7.66
CA MET A 1 -6.28 14.71 7.29
C MET A 1 -6.30 13.42 6.48
N GLY A 2 -7.00 12.39 6.95
CA GLY A 2 -7.16 11.13 6.21
C GLY A 2 -8.00 11.31 4.94
N ARG A 3 -7.84 10.42 3.96
CA ARG A 3 -8.70 10.41 2.77
C ARG A 3 -10.12 9.99 3.17
N ALA A 4 -11.12 10.61 2.56
CA ALA A 4 -12.52 10.19 2.69
C ALA A 4 -12.70 8.75 2.18
N PRO A 5 -13.68 8.00 2.72
CA PRO A 5 -13.97 6.66 2.25
C PRO A 5 -14.37 6.66 0.76
N LEU A 6 -14.02 5.57 0.07
CA LEU A 6 -14.42 5.33 -1.31
C LEU A 6 -15.94 5.23 -1.42
N HIS A 7 -16.48 5.43 -2.63
CA HIS A 7 -17.90 5.24 -2.88
C HIS A 7 -18.31 3.79 -2.62
N THR A 8 -19.41 3.60 -1.91
CA THR A 8 -20.03 2.28 -1.73
C THR A 8 -20.62 1.79 -3.05
N VAL A 9 -20.96 0.50 -3.12
CA VAL A 9 -21.57 -0.08 -4.33
C VAL A 9 -22.91 0.59 -4.68
N SER A 10 -23.70 0.95 -3.67
CA SER A 10 -24.97 1.67 -3.88
C SER A 10 -24.76 3.08 -4.41
N GLU A 11 -23.80 3.82 -3.86
CA GLU A 11 -23.43 5.15 -4.34
C GLU A 11 -22.92 5.09 -5.79
N GLN A 12 -22.10 4.09 -6.13
CA GLN A 12 -21.60 3.86 -7.49
C GLN A 12 -22.74 3.59 -8.48
N ALA A 13 -23.73 2.78 -8.11
CA ALA A 13 -24.90 2.50 -8.93
C ALA A 13 -25.77 3.74 -9.15
N GLN A 14 -26.00 4.54 -8.10
CA GLN A 14 -26.74 5.81 -8.21
C GLN A 14 -26.01 6.79 -9.14
N ILE A 15 -24.68 6.93 -8.99
CA ILE A 15 -23.86 7.78 -9.85
C ILE A 15 -23.95 7.33 -11.31
N SER A 16 -23.85 6.01 -11.59
CA SER A 16 -23.91 5.51 -12.96
C SER A 16 -25.27 5.75 -13.62
N VAL A 17 -26.37 5.49 -12.90
CA VAL A 17 -27.73 5.72 -13.42
C VAL A 17 -27.96 7.20 -13.68
N MET A 18 -27.64 8.08 -12.73
CA MET A 18 -27.82 9.52 -12.93
C MET A 18 -26.97 10.08 -14.07
N HIS A 19 -25.75 9.56 -14.23
CA HIS A 19 -24.89 9.94 -15.35
C HIS A 19 -25.46 9.50 -16.70
N GLN A 20 -26.01 8.29 -16.79
CA GLN A 20 -26.70 7.80 -17.99
C GLN A 20 -27.93 8.64 -18.35
N LEU A 21 -28.65 9.16 -17.33
CA LEU A 21 -29.77 10.08 -17.51
C LEU A 21 -29.35 11.52 -17.89
N GLY A 22 -28.05 11.78 -18.12
CA GLY A 22 -27.56 13.11 -18.50
C GLY A 22 -27.52 14.13 -17.36
N SER A 23 -27.63 13.67 -16.10
CA SER A 23 -27.62 14.57 -14.94
C SER A 23 -26.27 15.29 -14.79
N SER A 24 -26.32 16.57 -14.42
CA SER A 24 -25.09 17.33 -14.16
C SER A 24 -24.35 16.80 -12.94
N PHE A 25 -23.01 16.90 -12.93
CA PHE A 25 -22.19 16.53 -11.77
C PHE A 25 -22.57 17.27 -10.49
N HIS A 26 -23.09 18.50 -10.60
CA HIS A 26 -23.60 19.24 -9.44
C HIS A 26 -24.81 18.55 -8.81
N MET A 27 -25.75 18.10 -9.64
CA MET A 27 -26.94 17.41 -9.17
C MET A 27 -26.61 16.07 -8.54
N ILE A 28 -25.75 15.27 -9.20
CA ILE A 28 -25.27 13.98 -8.67
C ILE A 28 -24.55 14.18 -7.33
N SER A 29 -23.71 15.21 -7.22
CA SER A 29 -22.99 15.54 -5.99
C SER A 29 -23.92 15.85 -4.82
N ARG A 30 -24.98 16.64 -5.07
CA ARG A 30 -25.98 16.96 -4.04
C ARG A 30 -26.79 15.73 -3.63
N TYR A 31 -27.14 14.87 -4.58
CA TYR A 31 -27.93 13.66 -4.32
C TYR A 31 -27.14 12.61 -3.53
N VAL A 32 -25.94 12.24 -4.00
CA VAL A 32 -25.09 11.20 -3.41
C VAL A 32 -24.29 11.72 -2.20
N LYS A 33 -24.32 13.04 -1.95
CA LYS A 33 -23.56 13.72 -0.88
C LYS A 33 -22.04 13.46 -0.95
N LYS A 34 -21.51 13.38 -2.17
CA LYS A 34 -20.08 13.21 -2.46
C LYS A 34 -19.53 14.39 -3.24
N SER A 35 -18.23 14.62 -3.13
CA SER A 35 -17.59 15.69 -3.89
C SER A 35 -17.64 15.41 -5.40
N ARG A 36 -17.78 16.48 -6.20
CA ARG A 36 -17.74 16.41 -7.66
C ARG A 36 -16.45 15.76 -8.19
N SER A 37 -15.32 15.97 -7.51
CA SER A 37 -14.03 15.35 -7.86
C SER A 37 -14.03 13.84 -7.62
N ALA A 38 -14.62 13.37 -6.53
CA ALA A 38 -14.75 11.94 -6.27
C ALA A 38 -15.69 11.27 -7.28
N ILE A 39 -16.77 11.93 -7.69
CA ILE A 39 -17.69 11.46 -8.73
C ILE A 39 -16.97 11.36 -10.08
N ARG A 40 -16.25 12.42 -10.49
CA ARG A 40 -15.44 12.39 -11.72
C ARG A 40 -14.38 11.29 -11.69
N SER A 41 -13.71 11.11 -10.56
CA SER A 41 -12.70 10.07 -10.40
C SER A 41 -13.26 8.67 -10.62
N TYR A 42 -14.48 8.40 -10.14
CA TYR A 42 -15.19 7.16 -10.39
C TYR A 42 -15.59 7.02 -11.87
N LEU A 43 -16.26 8.01 -12.44
CA LEU A 43 -16.76 7.94 -13.82
C LEU A 43 -15.66 7.88 -14.88
N ASN A 44 -14.48 8.45 -14.61
CA ASN A 44 -13.33 8.35 -15.52
C ASN A 44 -12.79 6.92 -15.63
N ASN A 45 -12.92 6.10 -14.58
CA ASN A 45 -12.45 4.73 -14.59
C ASN A 45 -13.26 3.84 -13.61
N PRO A 46 -14.51 3.51 -13.95
CA PRO A 46 -15.41 2.80 -13.04
C PRO A 46 -14.93 1.36 -12.78
N LEU A 47 -14.33 0.72 -13.79
CA LEU A 47 -13.86 -0.67 -13.69
C LEU A 47 -12.70 -0.85 -12.71
N TYR A 48 -11.82 0.14 -12.59
CA TYR A 48 -10.64 0.09 -11.71
C TYR A 48 -10.75 0.99 -10.47
N TYR A 49 -11.91 1.62 -10.23
CA TYR A 49 -12.12 2.48 -9.07
C TYR A 49 -11.89 1.71 -7.77
N GLY A 50 -11.05 2.26 -6.88
CA GLY A 50 -10.73 1.65 -5.59
C GLY A 50 -9.90 0.37 -5.63
N LYS A 51 -9.60 -0.21 -6.81
CA LYS A 51 -8.83 -1.46 -6.94
C LYS A 51 -7.32 -1.28 -6.77
N LYS A 52 -6.82 -0.05 -6.92
CA LYS A 52 -5.39 0.25 -6.77
C LYS A 52 -4.96 0.11 -5.30
N LYS A 53 -4.17 -0.91 -5.00
CA LYS A 53 -3.55 -1.10 -3.70
C LYS A 53 -2.33 -0.20 -3.56
N TYR A 54 -2.24 0.50 -2.43
CA TYR A 54 -1.01 1.21 -2.05
C TYR A 54 -0.10 0.21 -1.35
N THR A 55 1.12 0.01 -1.86
CA THR A 55 2.11 -0.94 -1.32
C THR A 55 2.77 -0.47 -0.03
N GLY A 56 2.39 0.70 0.48
CA GLY A 56 3.01 1.30 1.65
C GLY A 56 4.34 1.97 1.34
N ARG A 57 5.05 2.36 2.41
CA ARG A 57 6.39 2.92 2.31
C ARG A 57 7.38 1.83 1.89
N PRO A 58 8.32 2.11 0.97
CA PRO A 58 9.38 1.16 0.64
C PRO A 58 10.18 0.77 1.88
N ARG A 59 10.67 -0.48 1.88
CA ARG A 59 11.51 -1.00 2.96
C ARG A 59 12.86 -0.28 2.98
N LYS A 60 13.48 -0.21 4.16
CA LYS A 60 14.85 0.32 4.31
C LYS A 60 15.93 -0.60 3.75
N VAL A 61 15.65 -1.90 3.70
CA VAL A 61 16.56 -2.94 3.23
C VAL A 61 16.07 -3.39 1.86
N THR A 62 16.97 -3.44 0.88
CA THR A 62 16.64 -3.92 -0.46
C THR A 62 16.61 -5.45 -0.50
N SER A 63 16.03 -6.04 -1.54
CA SER A 63 16.06 -7.50 -1.73
C SER A 63 17.47 -8.06 -1.92
N HIS A 64 18.45 -7.23 -2.30
CA HIS A 64 19.85 -7.63 -2.32
C HIS A 64 20.43 -7.70 -0.91
N ASP A 65 20.20 -6.67 -0.11
CA ASP A 65 20.64 -6.61 1.28
C ASP A 65 19.99 -7.71 2.13
N GLU A 66 18.69 -7.99 1.94
CA GLU A 66 18.00 -9.09 2.63
C GLU A 66 18.71 -10.43 2.34
N ARG A 67 19.11 -10.70 1.08
CA ARG A 67 19.86 -11.92 0.72
C ARG A 67 21.24 -11.98 1.35
N ASN A 68 21.96 -10.86 1.39
CA ASN A 68 23.28 -10.81 2.03
C ASN A 68 23.19 -11.02 3.55
N ILE A 69 22.18 -10.43 4.19
CA ILE A 69 21.88 -10.65 5.62
C ILE A 69 21.65 -12.13 5.89
N ILE A 70 20.78 -12.77 5.12
CA ILE A 70 20.49 -14.20 5.25
C ILE A 70 21.77 -15.02 5.06
N ARG A 71 22.54 -14.73 3.99
CA ARG A 71 23.78 -15.45 3.69
C ARG A 71 24.81 -15.33 4.82
N VAL A 72 25.07 -14.14 5.35
CA VAL A 72 26.06 -13.94 6.43
C VAL A 72 25.60 -14.61 7.71
N PHE A 73 24.31 -14.50 8.05
CA PHE A 73 23.73 -15.12 9.23
C PHE A 73 23.83 -16.65 9.21
N PHE A 74 23.62 -17.29 8.04
CA PHE A 74 23.71 -18.76 7.93
C PHE A 74 25.14 -19.29 7.89
N ASN A 75 26.08 -18.56 7.28
CA ASN A 75 27.44 -19.04 7.12
C ASN A 75 28.31 -18.82 8.36
N SER A 76 27.81 -18.15 9.40
CA SER A 76 28.61 -17.86 10.59
C SER A 76 27.75 -17.65 11.85
N PRO A 77 28.23 -18.05 13.04
CA PRO A 77 27.55 -17.81 14.31
C PRO A 77 27.76 -16.35 14.76
N LYS A 78 27.26 -15.39 13.98
CA LYS A 78 27.36 -13.96 14.25
C LYS A 78 26.11 -13.46 14.96
N SER A 79 26.27 -12.52 15.89
CA SER A 79 25.12 -11.87 16.49
C SER A 79 24.42 -10.97 15.48
N LEU A 80 23.14 -10.66 15.70
CA LEU A 80 22.40 -9.71 14.87
C LEU A 80 23.07 -8.33 14.78
N ASN A 81 23.81 -7.93 15.82
CA ASN A 81 24.52 -6.66 15.83
C ASN A 81 25.78 -6.71 14.95
N ASP A 82 26.46 -7.86 14.89
CA ASP A 82 27.64 -8.06 14.05
C ASP A 82 27.24 -8.07 12.58
N VAL A 83 26.17 -8.82 12.23
CA VAL A 83 25.61 -8.83 10.86
C VAL A 83 25.18 -7.42 10.43
N ARG A 84 24.60 -6.63 11.35
CA ARG A 84 24.23 -5.25 11.10
C ARG A 84 25.44 -4.35 10.86
N ALA A 85 26.47 -4.47 11.69
CA ALA A 85 27.70 -3.68 11.59
C ALA A 85 28.44 -3.96 10.27
N GLU A 86 28.46 -5.22 9.83
CA GLU A 86 29.14 -5.63 8.59
C GLU A 86 28.41 -5.20 7.32
N LEU A 87 27.08 -5.34 7.29
CA LEU A 87 26.32 -5.15 6.05
C LEU A 87 25.77 -3.75 5.89
N ASN A 88 25.14 -3.19 6.93
CA ASN A 88 24.44 -1.91 6.83
C ASN A 88 24.25 -1.26 8.22
N PRO A 89 25.15 -0.37 8.69
CA PRO A 89 25.03 0.25 10.01
C PRO A 89 23.84 1.22 10.14
N SER A 90 23.26 1.65 9.01
CA SER A 90 22.13 2.59 8.94
C SER A 90 20.78 1.98 9.32
N VAL A 91 20.67 0.65 9.34
CA VAL A 91 19.43 -0.04 9.74
C VAL A 91 19.48 -0.44 11.21
N CYS A 92 18.31 -0.52 11.84
CA CYS A 92 18.22 -0.96 13.23
C CYS A 92 18.30 -2.49 13.32
N LYS A 93 18.76 -3.00 14.48
CA LYS A 93 18.85 -4.45 14.78
C LYS A 93 17.54 -5.20 14.45
N GLN A 94 16.39 -4.59 14.78
CA GLN A 94 15.08 -5.18 14.50
C GLN A 94 14.81 -5.38 13.00
N THR A 95 15.37 -4.52 12.14
CA THR A 95 15.18 -4.65 10.69
C THR A 95 15.93 -5.87 10.16
N VAL A 96 17.14 -6.14 10.69
CA VAL A 96 17.92 -7.35 10.38
C VAL A 96 17.20 -8.60 10.86
N HIS A 97 16.71 -8.58 12.11
CA HIS A 97 15.87 -9.68 12.65
C HIS A 97 14.63 -9.93 11.77
N ASN A 98 13.91 -8.88 11.40
CA ASN A 98 12.73 -8.98 10.54
C ASN A 98 13.06 -9.49 9.13
N ALA A 99 14.27 -9.28 8.62
CA ALA A 99 14.71 -9.86 7.35
C ALA A 99 14.89 -11.38 7.48
N ILE A 100 15.46 -11.84 8.59
CA ILE A 100 15.68 -13.27 8.88
C ILE A 100 14.36 -13.97 9.20
N THR A 101 13.47 -13.39 10.01
CA THR A 101 12.19 -14.05 10.31
C THR A 101 11.29 -14.19 9.08
N ARG A 102 11.37 -13.25 8.13
CA ARG A 102 10.64 -13.32 6.86
C ARG A 102 11.15 -14.41 5.93
N SER A 103 12.40 -14.87 6.08
CA SER A 103 12.88 -16.02 5.32
C SER A 103 12.36 -17.35 5.84
N GLU A 104 11.51 -17.36 6.89
CA GLU A 104 10.97 -18.57 7.53
C GLU A 104 12.06 -19.49 8.09
N THR A 105 13.23 -18.92 8.35
CA THR A 105 14.44 -19.63 8.74
C THR A 105 14.55 -19.88 10.24
N ILE A 106 13.69 -19.24 11.02
CA ILE A 106 13.56 -19.42 12.47
C ILE A 106 12.11 -19.82 12.70
N VAL A 107 11.88 -21.08 13.07
CA VAL A 107 10.60 -21.62 13.57
C VAL A 107 10.59 -21.51 15.09
#